data_AF-A0A8T5L0Y7-F1
#
_entry.id   AF-A0A8T5L0Y7-F1
#
_cell.length_a   1.000
_cell.length_b   1.000
_cell.length_c   1.000
_cell.angle_alpha   90.00
_cell.angle_beta   90.00
_cell.angle_gamma   90.00
#
_symmetry.space_group_name_H-M   'P 1'
#
loop_
_entity.id
_entity.type
_entity.pdbx_description
1 polymer ?
#
loop_
_entity_poly.entity_id
_entity_poly.type
_entity_poly.pdbx_seq_one_letter_code
_entity_poly.pdbx_strand_id
1 'polypeptide(L)'
;MKLKIKLLPYENLKKYEFNSLFKDLKDDTIILVDAKLKSEEEAQLIKETMKKVSEKFSGIELSSLELSSENNINLFGKLKKSFVEMLIGKKRGLTLIGPAKIIRKIRKNPEHLMLYT
;
A
#
# COMPACT_ATOMS: atom_id res chain seq x y z
N MET A 1 19.21 9.29 -6.70
CA MET A 1 18.31 8.42 -5.91
C MET A 1 17.59 7.53 -6.92
N LYS A 2 17.74 6.20 -6.84
CA LYS A 2 17.07 5.28 -7.77
C LYS A 2 15.79 4.78 -7.10
N LEU A 3 14.69 5.52 -7.29
CA LEU A 3 13.37 5.12 -6.81
C LEU A 3 12.99 3.78 -7.44
N LYS A 4 12.61 2.80 -6.63
CA LYS A 4 12.15 1.48 -7.10
C LYS A 4 10.67 1.34 -6.78
N ILE A 5 9.90 0.79 -7.71
CA ILE A 5 8.51 0.38 -7.46
C ILE A 5 8.45 -1.14 -7.55
N LYS A 6 8.00 -1.80 -6.49
CA LYS A 6 7.85 -3.25 -6.40
C LYS A 6 6.38 -3.60 -6.31
N LEU A 7 5.89 -4.45 -7.22
CA LEU A 7 4.54 -4.98 -7.13
C LEU A 7 4.51 -6.19 -6.20
N LEU A 8 3.57 -6.19 -5.25
CA LEU A 8 3.38 -7.25 -4.26
C LEU A 8 1.93 -7.75 -4.29
N PRO A 9 1.68 -8.99 -4.76
CA PRO A 9 0.35 -9.57 -4.67
C PRO A 9 -0.14 -9.63 -3.20
N TYR A 10 -1.38 -9.26 -2.96
CA TYR A 10 -2.00 -9.20 -1.64
C TYR A 10 -1.92 -10.53 -0.89
N GLU A 11 -2.06 -11.65 -1.60
CA GLU A 11 -1.97 -13.00 -1.05
C GLU A 11 -0.58 -13.30 -0.46
N ASN A 12 0.43 -12.61 -0.98
CA ASN A 12 1.79 -12.71 -0.50
C ASN A 12 2.07 -11.76 0.66
N LEU A 13 1.21 -10.77 0.97
CA LEU A 13 1.42 -9.85 2.08
C LEU A 13 1.49 -10.58 3.43
N LYS A 14 0.66 -11.61 3.61
CA LYS A 14 0.69 -12.46 4.82
C LYS A 14 1.85 -13.47 4.84
N LYS A 15 2.37 -13.82 3.65
CA LYS A 15 3.52 -14.74 3.49
C LYS A 15 4.85 -14.00 3.58
N TYR A 16 4.86 -12.71 3.30
CA TYR A 16 6.02 -11.86 3.48
C TYR A 16 6.28 -11.73 4.98
N GLU A 17 7.42 -12.24 5.41
CA GLU A 17 7.92 -11.84 6.71
C GLU A 17 8.03 -10.31 6.72
N PHE A 18 7.47 -9.69 7.76
CA PHE A 18 7.52 -8.24 7.97
C PHE A 18 8.95 -7.67 7.82
N ASN A 19 9.96 -8.46 8.18
CA ASN A 19 11.37 -8.10 8.03
C ASN A 19 11.79 -7.91 6.57
N SER A 20 11.29 -8.74 5.64
CA SER A 20 11.57 -8.66 4.21
C SER A 20 10.91 -7.44 3.58
N LEU A 21 9.63 -7.19 3.91
CA LEU A 21 8.91 -5.98 3.49
C LEU A 21 9.65 -4.72 3.96
N PHE A 22 10.13 -4.75 5.20
CA PHE A 22 10.84 -3.63 5.81
C PHE A 22 12.23 -3.39 5.20
N LYS A 23 12.93 -4.45 4.78
CA LYS A 23 14.21 -4.32 4.07
C LYS A 23 14.02 -3.56 2.76
N ASP A 24 12.99 -3.89 1.99
CA ASP A 24 12.66 -3.19 0.75
C ASP A 24 12.32 -1.71 1.03
N LEU A 25 11.47 -1.45 2.02
CA LEU A 25 11.08 -0.08 2.39
C LEU A 25 12.28 0.77 2.85
N LYS A 26 13.29 0.18 3.49
CA LYS A 26 14.51 0.91 3.86
C LYS A 26 15.39 1.27 2.66
N ASP A 27 15.28 0.55 1.55
CA ASP A 27 16.06 0.76 0.32
C ASP A 27 15.29 1.61 -0.70
N ASP A 28 14.66 2.69 -0.23
CA ASP A 28 13.94 3.66 -1.04
C ASP A 28 12.91 3.06 -2.02
N THR A 29 12.33 1.90 -1.67
CA THR A 29 11.37 1.18 -2.51
C THR A 29 9.93 1.51 -2.11
N ILE A 30 9.10 1.85 -3.10
CA ILE A 30 7.65 1.92 -2.96
C ILE A 30 7.08 0.54 -3.31
N ILE A 31 6.27 -0.02 -2.43
CA ILE A 31 5.57 -1.28 -2.63
C ILE A 31 4.13 -0.96 -3.08
N LEU A 32 3.73 -1.51 -4.21
CA LEU A 32 2.38 -1.45 -4.74
C LEU A 32 1.69 -2.80 -4.48
N VAL A 33 0.64 -2.79 -3.66
CA VAL A 33 -0.19 -3.96 -3.38
C VAL A 33 -1.42 -3.95 -4.29
N ASP A 34 -1.73 -5.10 -4.90
CA ASP A 34 -2.85 -5.27 -5.85
C ASP A 34 -4.22 -5.47 -5.16
N ALA A 35 -4.41 -4.84 -4.01
CA ALA A 35 -5.66 -4.80 -3.27
C ALA A 35 -5.72 -3.54 -2.41
N LYS A 36 -6.93 -3.12 -2.04
CA LYS A 36 -7.13 -2.18 -0.94
C LYS A 36 -6.97 -2.93 0.38
N LEU A 37 -5.98 -2.54 1.18
CA LEU A 37 -5.81 -3.11 2.52
C LEU A 37 -7.02 -2.79 3.41
N LYS A 38 -7.31 -3.70 4.33
CA LYS A 38 -8.27 -3.43 5.41
C LYS A 38 -7.62 -2.50 6.43
N SER A 39 -8.44 -1.70 7.12
CA SER A 39 -7.95 -0.73 8.10
C SER A 39 -7.12 -1.39 9.21
N GLU A 40 -7.45 -2.62 9.59
CA GLU A 40 -6.71 -3.40 10.59
C GLU A 40 -5.32 -3.82 10.08
N GLU A 41 -5.21 -4.14 8.77
CA GLU A 41 -3.94 -4.51 8.14
C GLU A 41 -3.02 -3.29 8.01
N GLU A 42 -3.57 -2.14 7.61
CA GLU A 42 -2.85 -0.86 7.58
C GLU A 42 -2.34 -0.47 8.97
N ALA A 43 -3.21 -0.54 9.98
CA ALA A 43 -2.85 -0.24 11.36
C ALA A 43 -1.74 -1.16 11.88
N GLN A 44 -1.81 -2.46 11.57
CA GLN A 44 -0.79 -3.42 11.94
C GLN A 44 0.54 -3.13 11.24
N LEU A 45 0.52 -2.78 9.94
CA LEU A 45 1.72 -2.37 9.19
C LEU A 45 2.40 -1.15 9.82
N ILE A 46 1.61 -0.12 10.15
CA ILE A 46 2.10 1.08 10.82
C ILE A 46 2.70 0.70 12.17
N LYS A 47 1.97 -0.06 12.99
CA LYS A 47 2.40 -0.48 14.34
C LYS A 47 3.73 -1.23 14.32
N GLU A 48 3.88 -2.22 13.45
CA GLU A 48 5.14 -2.98 13.34
C GLU A 48 6.28 -2.14 12.78
N THR A 49 5.97 -1.18 11.90
CA THR A 49 6.96 -0.22 11.39
C THR A 49 7.47 0.70 12.48
N MET A 50 6.59 1.22 13.35
CA MET A 50 6.96 2.14 14.44
C MET A 50 7.98 1.51 15.40
N LYS A 51 7.90 0.20 15.65
CA LYS A 51 8.89 -0.53 16.46
C LYS A 51 10.30 -0.51 15.86
N LYS A 52 10.45 -0.20 14.57
CA LYS A 52 11.71 -0.23 13.82
C LYS A 52 12.13 1.16 13.31
N VAL A 53 11.42 2.22 13.69
CA VAL A 53 11.79 3.60 13.38
C VAL A 53 13.14 3.94 14.01
N SER A 54 13.94 4.70 13.29
CA SER A 54 15.28 5.15 13.71
C SER A 54 15.61 6.46 13.01
N GLU A 55 16.71 7.10 13.36
CA GLU A 55 17.17 8.35 12.71
C GLU A 55 17.30 8.22 11.19
N LYS A 56 17.65 7.02 10.69
CA LYS A 56 17.82 6.74 9.26
C LYS A 56 16.51 6.35 8.55
N PHE A 57 15.47 5.97 9.30
CA PHE A 57 14.21 5.51 8.74
C PHE A 57 13.02 6.05 9.56
N SER A 58 12.32 7.01 8.99
CA SER A 58 11.25 7.77 9.65
C SER A 58 9.88 7.08 9.64
N GLY A 59 9.78 5.83 9.19
CA GLY A 59 8.52 5.11 9.05
C GLY A 59 8.01 5.04 7.62
N ILE A 60 6.77 4.57 7.49
CA ILE A 60 6.05 4.42 6.21
C ILE A 60 4.88 5.39 6.11
N GLU A 61 4.47 5.67 4.88
CA GLU A 61 3.15 6.20 4.55
C GLU A 61 2.40 5.19 3.69
N LEU A 62 1.08 5.14 3.88
CA LEU A 62 0.15 4.27 3.18
C LEU A 62 -0.87 5.11 2.42
N SER A 63 -1.19 4.73 1.20
CA SER A 63 -2.30 5.33 0.43
C SER A 63 -3.04 4.25 -0.32
N SER A 64 -4.33 4.10 -0.01
CA SER A 64 -5.19 3.07 -0.59
C SER A 64 -6.21 3.70 -1.52
N LEU A 65 -6.21 3.27 -2.78
CA LEU A 65 -7.18 3.64 -3.80
C LEU A 65 -8.18 2.51 -3.97
N GLU A 66 -9.46 2.84 -3.89
CA GLU A 66 -10.53 1.90 -4.17
C GLU A 66 -10.89 1.94 -5.66
N LEU A 67 -10.71 0.81 -6.34
CA LEU A 67 -11.04 0.68 -7.76
C LEU A 67 -12.45 0.09 -7.89
N SER A 68 -13.43 0.84 -7.37
CA SER A 68 -14.84 0.57 -7.63
C SER A 68 -15.39 1.58 -8.63
N SER A 69 -15.91 1.07 -9.74
CA SER A 69 -16.84 1.83 -10.57
C SER A 69 -18.10 2.10 -9.74
N GLU A 70 -18.63 3.32 -9.84
CA GLU A 70 -19.93 3.79 -9.37
C GLU A 70 -19.95 4.49 -7.99
N ASN A 71 -20.07 5.82 -8.06
CA ASN A 71 -20.47 6.68 -6.93
C ASN A 71 -22.00 6.60 -6.64
N ASN A 72 -22.75 5.81 -7.41
CA ASN A 72 -24.22 5.68 -7.35
C ASN A 72 -24.68 4.22 -7.16
N ILE A 73 -24.00 3.46 -6.31
CA ILE A 73 -24.36 2.05 -6.07
C ILE A 73 -25.55 1.98 -5.11
N ASN A 74 -26.70 1.53 -5.62
CA ASN A 74 -27.87 1.17 -4.81
C ASN A 74 -27.55 0.05 -3.81
N LEU A 75 -28.38 -0.14 -2.78
CA LEU A 75 -28.21 -1.19 -1.75
C LEU A 75 -27.86 -2.57 -2.31
N PHE A 76 -28.50 -2.97 -3.41
CA PHE A 76 -28.24 -4.25 -4.08
C PHE A 76 -26.81 -4.36 -4.65
N GLY A 77 -26.29 -3.29 -5.23
CA GLY A 77 -24.92 -3.29 -5.76
C GLY A 77 -23.86 -3.33 -4.64
N LYS A 78 -24.16 -2.78 -3.45
CA LYS A 78 -23.27 -2.92 -2.27
C LYS A 78 -23.20 -4.37 -1.82
N LEU A 79 -24.33 -5.08 -1.77
CA LEU A 79 -24.36 -6.52 -1.45
C LEU A 79 -23.59 -7.36 -2.47
N LYS A 80 -23.81 -7.11 -3.78
CA LYS A 80 -23.08 -7.81 -4.85
C LYS A 80 -21.57 -7.57 -4.74
N LYS A 81 -21.16 -6.34 -4.46
CA LYS A 81 -19.74 -6.00 -4.25
C LYS A 81 -19.15 -6.77 -3.08
N SER A 82 -19.80 -6.76 -1.91
CA SER A 82 -19.33 -7.51 -0.74
C SER A 82 -19.23 -9.01 -1.02
N PHE A 83 -20.18 -9.57 -1.77
CA PHE A 83 -20.14 -10.97 -2.17
C PHE A 83 -18.95 -11.28 -3.09
N VAL A 84 -18.68 -10.42 -4.08
CA VAL A 84 -17.51 -10.55 -4.97
C VAL A 84 -16.21 -10.43 -4.18
N GLU A 85 -16.08 -9.46 -3.28
CA GLU A 85 -14.88 -9.30 -2.44
C GLU A 85 -14.67 -10.49 -1.50
N MET A 86 -15.75 -11.08 -0.99
CA MET A 86 -15.69 -12.30 -0.19
C MET A 86 -15.19 -13.50 -1.00
N LEU A 87 -15.67 -13.67 -2.24
CA LEU A 87 -15.25 -14.76 -3.14
C LEU A 87 -13.79 -14.62 -3.58
N ILE A 88 -13.35 -13.40 -3.93
CA ILE A 88 -11.96 -13.14 -4.34
C ILE A 88 -11.02 -13.16 -3.12
N GLY A 89 -11.55 -12.89 -1.91
CA GLY A 89 -10.78 -12.86 -0.67
C GLY A 89 -9.97 -11.58 -0.46
N LYS A 90 -10.15 -10.56 -1.31
CA LYS A 90 -9.52 -9.24 -1.18
C LYS A 90 -10.41 -8.11 -1.69
N LYS A 91 -10.20 -6.91 -1.18
CA LYS A 91 -10.92 -5.72 -1.64
C LYS A 91 -10.32 -5.22 -2.94
N ARG A 92 -11.18 -4.85 -3.89
CA ARG A 92 -10.75 -4.29 -5.17
C ARG A 92 -10.13 -2.91 -4.97
N GLY A 93 -8.88 -2.77 -5.36
CA GLY A 93 -8.15 -1.52 -5.18
C GLY A 93 -6.66 -1.72 -5.31
N LEU A 94 -5.93 -0.66 -4.98
CA LEU A 94 -4.49 -0.63 -4.94
C LEU A 94 -4.07 0.03 -3.63
N THR A 95 -3.01 -0.47 -3.00
CA THR A 95 -2.40 0.19 -1.84
C THR A 95 -0.93 0.46 -2.13
N LEU A 96 -0.54 1.72 -2.01
CA LEU A 96 0.85 2.15 -2.04
C LEU A 96 1.39 2.20 -0.62
N ILE A 97 2.57 1.61 -0.43
CA ILE A 97 3.33 1.62 0.82
C ILE A 97 4.71 2.14 0.48
N GLY A 98 5.14 3.21 1.14
CA GLY A 98 6.48 3.73 0.88
C GLY A 98 7.10 4.45 2.06
N PRO A 99 8.39 4.76 2.00
CA PRO A 99 9.08 5.46 3.09
C PRO A 99 8.53 6.86 3.23
N ALA A 100 8.17 7.28 4.44
CA ALA A 100 7.50 8.56 4.66
C ALA A 100 8.29 9.76 4.08
N LYS A 101 9.63 9.70 4.15
CA LYS A 101 10.51 10.73 3.57
C LYS A 101 10.36 10.83 2.05
N ILE A 102 10.19 9.71 1.35
CA ILE A 102 10.03 9.66 -0.11
C ILE A 102 8.61 10.09 -0.49
N ILE A 103 7.59 9.54 0.16
CA ILE A 103 6.20 9.90 -0.14
C ILE A 103 5.97 11.39 0.10
N ARG A 104 6.49 11.95 1.19
CA ARG A 104 6.44 13.41 1.45
C ARG A 104 7.17 14.23 0.39
N LYS A 105 8.28 13.74 -0.16
CA LYS A 105 8.99 14.40 -1.29
C LYS A 105 8.18 14.34 -2.58
N ILE A 106 7.54 13.22 -2.88
CA ILE A 106 6.67 13.05 -4.05
C ILE A 106 5.41 13.91 -3.92
N ARG A 107 4.79 13.97 -2.73
CA ARG A 107 3.64 14.83 -2.47
C ARG A 107 3.96 16.32 -2.65
N LYS A 108 5.19 16.74 -2.29
CA LYS A 108 5.66 18.12 -2.48
C LYS A 108 6.02 18.42 -3.95
N ASN A 109 6.61 17.46 -4.65
CA ASN A 109 6.90 17.56 -6.08
C ASN A 109 6.61 16.21 -6.76
N PRO A 110 5.45 16.07 -7.45
CA PRO A 110 5.05 14.82 -8.11
C PRO A 110 6.04 14.32 -9.16
N GLU A 111 6.88 15.18 -9.74
CA GLU A 111 7.91 14.80 -10.70
C GLU A 111 8.94 13.83 -10.11
N HIS A 112 9.09 13.77 -8.78
CA HIS A 112 9.93 12.77 -8.13
C HIS A 112 9.41 11.34 -8.29
N LEU A 113 8.16 11.14 -8.71
CA LEU A 113 7.63 9.83 -9.08
C LEU A 113 8.04 9.42 -10.50
N MET A 114 8.42 10.39 -11.35
CA MET A 114 8.72 10.13 -12.74
C MET A 114 9.95 9.23 -12.86
N LEU A 115 9.75 8.04 -13.41
CA LEU A 115 10.82 7.18 -13.85
C LEU A 115 11.34 7.75 -15.17
N TYR A 116 12.46 8.46 -15.14
CA TYR A 116 13.23 8.72 -16.34
C TYR A 116 13.88 7.40 -16.77
N THR A 117 13.38 6.84 -17.87
CA THR A 117 14.00 5.68 -18.53
C THR A 117 15.17 6.09 -19.40
#